data_AF-B0XP27-F1
#
_entry.id   AF-B0XP27-F1
#
_cell.length_a   1.000
_cell.length_b   1.000
_cell.length_c   1.000
_cell.angle_alpha   90.00
_cell.angle_beta   90.00
_cell.angle_gamma   90.00
#
_symmetry.space_group_name_H-M   'P 1'
#
loop_
_entity.id
_entity.type
_entity.pdbx_description
1 polymer ?
#
loop_
_entity_poly.entity_id
_entity_poly.type
_entity_poly.pdbx_seq_one_letter_code
_entity_poly.pdbx_strand_id
1 'polypeptide(L)'
;MSYKITTDPTLSPPFANAMISFMESFYQISDDESQHEQYVASFTSDATLIMGPKVANGADEILNLRHSIWTHVASRRHTPQKIYFGGERELMLYGTVRYVLKAEPGREVEVPWAGRDTAAQSGKK
;
A
#
# COMPACT_ATOMS: atom_id res chain seq x y z
N MET A 1 -3.15 7.45 -13.69
CA MET A 1 -4.55 7.23 -13.27
C MET A 1 -4.64 7.56 -11.79
N SER A 2 -5.58 8.40 -11.35
CA SER A 2 -5.81 8.61 -9.92
C SER A 2 -6.65 7.47 -9.36
N TYR A 3 -6.29 6.98 -8.19
CA TYR A 3 -7.18 6.16 -7.38
C TYR A 3 -8.29 7.07 -6.83
N LYS A 4 -9.49 6.53 -6.63
CA LYS A 4 -10.57 7.22 -5.93
C LYS A 4 -11.08 6.27 -4.86
N ILE A 5 -10.58 6.45 -3.65
CA ILE A 5 -10.93 5.57 -2.52
C ILE A 5 -12.13 6.19 -1.79
N THR A 6 -13.19 5.41 -1.62
CA THR A 6 -14.39 5.90 -0.94
C THR A 6 -14.20 5.94 0.57
N THR A 7 -14.87 6.88 1.24
CA THR A 7 -14.91 7.00 2.71
C THR A 7 -16.31 7.40 3.15
N ASP A 8 -16.58 7.27 4.44
CA ASP A 8 -17.73 7.95 5.05
C ASP A 8 -17.25 9.33 5.58
N PRO A 9 -17.70 10.44 4.96
CA PRO A 9 -17.26 11.78 5.39
C PRO A 9 -17.72 12.12 6.81
N THR A 10 -18.78 11.50 7.32
CA THR A 10 -19.28 11.75 8.69
C THR A 10 -18.39 11.14 9.76
N LEU A 11 -17.56 10.17 9.39
CA LEU A 11 -16.60 9.47 10.26
C LEU A 11 -15.16 9.92 10.03
N SER A 12 -14.95 11.03 9.31
CA SER A 12 -13.61 11.49 8.92
C SER A 12 -12.87 12.17 10.08
N PRO A 13 -11.69 11.65 10.49
CA PRO A 13 -10.85 12.32 11.49
C PRO A 13 -10.17 13.58 10.91
N PRO A 14 -9.51 14.42 11.74
CA PRO A 14 -8.84 15.63 11.29
C PRO A 14 -7.82 15.43 10.15
N PHE A 15 -7.15 14.26 10.09
CA PHE A 15 -6.15 13.94 9.06
C PHE A 15 -6.69 13.09 7.90
N ALA A 16 -8.02 12.92 7.78
CA ALA A 16 -8.66 12.07 6.77
C ALA A 16 -8.15 12.34 5.34
N ASN A 17 -8.18 13.61 4.91
CA ASN A 17 -7.78 13.98 3.55
C ASN A 17 -6.30 13.65 3.27
N ALA A 18 -5.41 13.90 4.23
CA ALA A 18 -4.00 13.57 4.09
C ALA A 18 -3.78 12.05 3.98
N MET A 19 -4.49 11.26 4.79
CA MET A 19 -4.43 9.80 4.72
C MET A 19 -4.98 9.25 3.41
N ILE A 20 -6.09 9.79 2.89
CA ILE A 20 -6.66 9.39 1.60
C ILE A 20 -5.65 9.70 0.47
N SER A 21 -5.14 10.93 0.41
CA SER A 21 -4.17 11.32 -0.63
C SER A 21 -2.87 10.52 -0.54
N PHE A 22 -2.42 10.20 0.67
CA PHE A 22 -1.29 9.29 0.88
C PHE A 22 -1.58 7.91 0.31
N MET A 23 -2.73 7.30 0.64
CA MET A 23 -3.11 5.97 0.14
C MET A 23 -3.20 5.94 -1.39
N GLU A 24 -3.81 6.95 -2.01
CA GLU A 24 -3.91 7.05 -3.47
C GLU A 24 -2.52 7.12 -4.13
N SER A 25 -1.60 7.90 -3.55
CA SER A 25 -0.21 8.01 -4.02
C SER A 25 0.57 6.72 -3.78
N PHE A 26 0.39 6.11 -2.61
CA PHE A 26 1.04 4.87 -2.22
C PHE A 26 0.71 3.74 -3.17
N TYR A 27 -0.55 3.55 -3.56
CA TYR A 27 -0.90 2.51 -4.53
C TYR A 27 -0.40 2.80 -5.94
N GLN A 28 -0.32 4.08 -6.33
CA GLN A 28 0.29 4.45 -7.61
C GLN A 28 1.77 4.06 -7.66
N ILE A 29 2.52 4.34 -6.61
CA ILE A 29 3.92 3.93 -6.46
C ILE A 29 4.00 2.40 -6.34
N SER A 30 3.10 1.79 -5.58
CA SER A 30 3.11 0.35 -5.35
C SER A 30 2.94 -0.43 -6.65
N ASP A 31 2.15 0.04 -7.60
CA ASP A 31 1.92 -0.64 -8.88
C ASP A 31 3.03 -0.48 -9.92
N ASP A 32 4.10 0.24 -9.61
CA ASP A 32 5.23 0.49 -10.51
C ASP A 32 6.52 -0.22 -10.04
N GLU A 33 7.07 -1.10 -10.88
CA GLU A 33 8.34 -1.81 -10.61
C GLU A 33 9.50 -0.83 -10.48
N SER A 34 9.49 0.27 -11.25
CA SER A 34 10.62 1.22 -11.28
C SER A 34 10.74 2.08 -10.03
N GLN A 35 9.73 2.09 -9.15
CA GLN A 35 9.62 2.99 -8.01
C GLN A 35 9.94 2.31 -6.66
N HIS A 36 11.01 1.51 -6.61
CA HIS A 36 11.41 0.81 -5.38
C HIS A 36 11.73 1.78 -4.23
N GLU A 37 12.53 2.80 -4.49
CA GLU A 37 12.97 3.76 -3.47
C GLU A 37 11.81 4.63 -2.97
N GLN A 38 10.93 5.10 -3.88
CA GLN A 38 9.75 5.88 -3.50
C GLN A 38 8.76 5.04 -2.68
N TYR A 39 8.66 3.74 -2.98
CA TYR A 39 7.85 2.82 -2.18
C TYR A 39 8.37 2.75 -0.74
N VAL A 40 9.68 2.56 -0.57
CA VAL A 40 10.30 2.48 0.77
C VAL A 40 10.21 3.82 1.50
N ALA A 41 10.35 4.94 0.79
CA ALA A 41 10.19 6.29 1.35
C ALA A 41 8.76 6.60 1.86
N SER A 42 7.77 5.75 1.54
CA SER A 42 6.42 5.86 2.10
C SER A 42 6.31 5.34 3.54
N PHE A 43 7.37 4.71 4.06
CA PHE A 43 7.45 4.14 5.40
C PHE A 43 8.43 4.93 6.28
N THR A 44 8.25 4.89 7.60
CA THR A 44 9.31 5.32 8.53
C THR A 44 10.47 4.34 8.50
N SER A 45 11.67 4.78 8.89
CA SER A 45 12.87 3.95 8.87
C SER A 45 12.78 2.70 9.75
N ASP A 46 11.90 2.72 10.75
CA ASP A 46 11.61 1.66 11.73
C ASP A 46 10.24 0.98 11.51
N ALA A 47 9.56 1.26 10.39
CA ALA A 47 8.23 0.71 10.12
C ALA A 47 8.24 -0.82 10.02
N THR A 48 7.13 -1.44 10.41
CA THR A 48 6.89 -2.88 10.17
C THR A 48 5.87 -3.04 9.05
N LEU A 49 6.26 -3.74 7.98
CA LEU A 49 5.37 -4.16 6.89
C LEU A 49 5.05 -5.64 7.01
N ILE A 50 3.77 -5.97 7.06
CA ILE A 50 3.27 -7.35 7.08
C ILE A 50 2.45 -7.61 5.83
N MET A 51 2.81 -8.64 5.06
CA MET A 51 2.12 -9.04 3.83
C MET A 51 1.91 -10.56 3.82
N GLY A 52 0.73 -11.00 4.26
CA GLY A 52 0.45 -12.42 4.47
C GLY A 52 1.43 -13.02 5.49
N PRO A 53 2.20 -14.08 5.15
CA PRO A 53 3.18 -14.67 6.06
C PRO A 53 4.51 -13.90 6.11
N LYS A 54 4.73 -12.90 5.25
CA LYS A 54 5.99 -12.15 5.17
C LYS A 54 5.94 -10.95 6.11
N VAL A 55 7.03 -10.75 6.85
CA VAL A 55 7.25 -9.60 7.74
C VAL A 55 8.57 -8.96 7.35
N ALA A 56 8.60 -7.63 7.28
CA ALA A 56 9.80 -6.83 7.07
C ALA A 56 9.83 -5.68 8.08
N ASN A 57 10.95 -5.52 8.77
CA ASN A 57 11.16 -4.52 9.81
C ASN A 57 12.24 -3.53 9.39
N GLY A 58 11.84 -2.26 9.26
CA GLY A 58 12.69 -1.17 8.84
C GLY A 58 12.92 -1.11 7.33
N ALA A 59 13.48 0.02 6.89
CA ALA A 59 13.59 0.38 5.48
C ALA A 59 14.33 -0.67 4.63
N ASP A 60 15.44 -1.22 5.14
CA ASP A 60 16.26 -2.20 4.40
C ASP A 60 15.51 -3.51 4.14
N GLU A 61 14.80 -4.04 5.14
CA GLU A 61 13.99 -5.26 4.96
C GLU A 61 12.80 -5.00 4.05
N ILE A 62 12.19 -3.81 4.12
CA ILE A 62 11.08 -3.42 3.24
C ILE A 62 11.57 -3.31 1.78
N LEU A 63 12.75 -2.73 1.54
CA LEU A 63 13.36 -2.64 0.21
C LEU A 63 13.65 -4.04 -0.37
N ASN A 64 14.25 -4.91 0.44
CA ASN A 64 14.53 -6.29 0.05
C ASN A 64 13.25 -7.06 -0.28
N LEU A 65 12.21 -6.94 0.57
CA LEU A 65 10.90 -7.53 0.31
C LEU A 65 10.29 -6.99 -0.99
N ARG A 66 10.38 -5.68 -1.22
CA ARG A 66 9.88 -5.01 -2.42
C ARG A 66 10.53 -5.56 -3.68
N HIS A 67 11.86 -5.68 -3.72
CA HIS A 67 12.57 -6.29 -4.85
C HIS A 67 12.15 -7.75 -5.05
N SER A 68 12.09 -8.54 -3.97
CA SER A 68 11.68 -9.96 -4.02
C SER A 68 10.27 -10.16 -4.60
N ILE A 69 9.33 -9.23 -4.35
CA ILE A 69 7.99 -9.30 -4.96
C ILE A 69 8.09 -9.12 -6.48
N TRP A 70 8.84 -8.14 -6.95
CA TRP A 70 8.96 -7.83 -8.37
C TRP A 70 9.79 -8.83 -9.18
N THR A 71 10.59 -9.69 -8.55
CA THR A 71 11.17 -10.84 -9.28
C THR A 71 10.11 -11.83 -9.78
N HIS A 72 8.90 -11.81 -9.19
CA HIS A 72 7.81 -12.74 -9.52
C HIS A 72 6.65 -12.06 -10.27
N VAL A 73 6.39 -10.78 -9.99
CA VAL A 73 5.29 -10.01 -10.58
C VAL A 73 5.74 -9.39 -11.91
N ALA A 74 4.97 -9.61 -12.98
CA ALA A 74 5.18 -8.99 -14.28
C ALA A 74 4.43 -7.65 -14.39
N SER A 75 3.21 -7.60 -13.86
CA SER A 75 2.41 -6.38 -13.73
C SER A 75 1.47 -6.51 -12.55
N ARG A 76 1.09 -5.37 -11.97
CA ARG A 76 0.12 -5.31 -10.87
C ARG A 76 -0.69 -4.03 -10.95
N ARG A 77 -1.95 -4.13 -10.54
CA ARG A 77 -2.88 -3.01 -10.40
C ARG A 77 -3.78 -3.21 -9.19
N HIS A 78 -3.59 -2.41 -8.15
CA HIS A 78 -4.53 -2.33 -7.04
C HIS A 78 -5.81 -1.59 -7.46
N THR A 79 -6.92 -1.93 -6.82
CA THR A 79 -8.19 -1.21 -6.85
C THR A 79 -8.71 -1.09 -5.41
N PRO A 80 -8.13 -0.20 -4.58
CA PRO A 80 -8.64 0.07 -3.23
C PRO A 80 -10.04 0.70 -3.35
N GLN A 81 -11.00 0.16 -2.60
CA GLN A 81 -12.41 0.53 -2.74
C GLN A 81 -12.86 1.49 -1.64
N LYS A 82 -12.56 1.17 -0.38
CA LYS A 82 -13.05 1.94 0.76
C LYS A 82 -12.06 1.96 1.92
N ILE A 83 -11.97 3.12 2.57
CA ILE A 83 -11.27 3.33 3.83
C ILE A 83 -12.28 3.44 4.98
N TYR A 84 -11.94 2.85 6.12
CA TYR A 84 -12.58 3.03 7.42
C TYR A 84 -11.55 3.59 8.40
N PHE A 85 -11.89 4.70 9.06
CA PHE A 85 -11.00 5.31 10.03
C PHE A 85 -11.14 4.64 11.40
N GLY A 86 -10.01 4.23 11.99
CA GLY A 86 -9.94 3.65 13.34
C GLY A 86 -9.53 4.66 14.42
N GLY A 87 -9.00 5.82 14.01
CA GLY A 87 -8.54 6.89 14.88
C GLY A 87 -7.98 8.07 14.08
N GLU A 88 -7.30 9.00 14.74
CA GLU A 88 -6.77 10.19 14.07
C GLU A 88 -5.77 9.89 12.93
N ARG A 89 -5.03 8.79 13.07
CA ARG A 89 -3.93 8.38 12.17
C ARG A 89 -3.96 6.90 11.84
N GLU A 90 -5.11 6.27 12.00
CA GLU A 90 -5.28 4.84 11.81
C GLU A 90 -6.42 4.60 10.85
N LEU A 91 -6.20 3.69 9.90
CA LEU A 91 -7.22 3.28 8.97
C LEU A 91 -7.15 1.79 8.65
N MET A 92 -8.30 1.26 8.27
CA MET A 92 -8.46 0.00 7.57
C MET A 92 -8.89 0.32 6.14
N LEU A 93 -8.46 -0.48 5.18
CA LEU A 93 -8.97 -0.40 3.81
C LEU A 93 -9.04 -1.77 3.16
N TYR A 94 -9.88 -1.90 2.15
CA TYR A 94 -9.98 -3.12 1.36
C TYR A 94 -10.17 -2.80 -0.12
N GLY A 95 -9.96 -3.82 -0.94
CA GLY A 95 -10.20 -3.75 -2.37
C GLY A 95 -9.78 -5.03 -3.07
N THR A 96 -9.45 -4.91 -4.35
CA THR A 96 -8.88 -6.01 -5.12
C THR A 96 -7.52 -5.63 -5.68
N VAL A 97 -6.75 -6.62 -6.09
CA VAL A 97 -5.51 -6.43 -6.82
C VAL A 97 -5.50 -7.40 -8.00
N ARG A 98 -5.24 -6.86 -9.19
CA ARG A 98 -4.97 -7.64 -10.39
C ARG A 98 -3.47 -7.75 -10.57
N TYR A 99 -2.98 -8.92 -10.94
CA TYR A 99 -1.58 -9.09 -11.29
C TYR A 99 -1.37 -10.19 -12.33
N VAL A 100 -0.25 -10.10 -13.03
CA VAL A 100 0.28 -11.15 -13.90
C VAL A 100 1.61 -11.59 -13.30
N LEU A 101 1.84 -12.90 -13.21
CA LEU A 101 3.12 -13.44 -12.76
C LEU A 101 4.06 -13.65 -13.95
N LYS A 102 5.36 -13.41 -13.74
CA LYS A 102 6.41 -13.66 -14.75
C LYS A 102 6.45 -15.13 -15.18
N ALA A 103 6.09 -16.06 -14.29
CA ALA A 103 6.03 -17.49 -14.58
C ALA A 103 4.81 -17.92 -15.40
N GLU A 104 3.76 -17.10 -15.47
CA GLU A 104 2.51 -17.39 -16.19
C GLU A 104 2.10 -16.20 -17.07
N PRO A 105 2.87 -15.88 -18.12
CA PRO A 105 2.59 -14.72 -18.97
C PRO A 105 1.18 -14.76 -19.56
N GLY A 106 0.48 -13.63 -19.48
CA GLY A 106 -0.88 -13.48 -20.03
C GLY A 106 -2.01 -13.98 -19.13
N ARG A 107 -1.70 -14.67 -18.02
CA ARG A 107 -2.70 -15.03 -17.00
C ARG A 107 -2.83 -13.91 -15.98
N GLU A 108 -3.88 -13.10 -16.13
CA GLU A 108 -4.26 -12.12 -15.10
C GLU A 108 -5.07 -12.82 -14.00
N VAL A 109 -4.70 -12.55 -12.75
CA VAL A 109 -5.40 -13.01 -11.55
C VAL A 109 -5.88 -11.80 -10.77
N GLU A 110 -7.15 -11.80 -10.35
CA GLU A 110 -7.70 -10.82 -9.42
C GLU A 110 -7.94 -11.47 -8.06
N VAL A 111 -7.44 -10.87 -6.98
CA VAL A 111 -7.68 -11.34 -5.61
C VAL A 111 -8.15 -10.21 -4.69
N PRO A 112 -9.07 -10.48 -3.74
CA PRO A 112 -9.45 -9.52 -2.72
C PRO A 112 -8.35 -9.39 -1.66
N TRP A 113 -8.24 -8.22 -1.04
CA TRP A 113 -7.34 -7.96 0.08
C TRP A 113 -7.91 -6.91 1.04
N ALA A 114 -7.40 -6.90 2.27
CA ALA A 114 -7.61 -5.85 3.25
C ALA A 114 -6.29 -5.53 3.95
N GLY A 115 -6.13 -4.28 4.36
CA GLY A 115 -4.95 -3.77 5.05
C GLY A 115 -5.33 -2.88 6.22
N ARG A 116 -4.43 -2.81 7.20
CA ARG A 116 -4.43 -1.84 8.28
C ARG A 116 -3.21 -0.96 8.12
N ASP A 117 -3.36 0.34 8.31
CA ASP A 117 -2.25 1.28 8.34
C ASP A 117 -2.34 2.23 9.54
N THR A 118 -1.17 2.61 10.05
CA THR A 118 -0.99 3.59 11.12
C THR A 118 0.02 4.63 10.67
N ALA A 119 -0.46 5.84 10.37
CA ALA A 119 0.35 6.93 9.86
C ALA A 119 1.21 7.56 10.97
N ALA A 120 2.51 7.72 10.71
CA ALA A 120 3.42 8.44 11.60
C ALA A 120 3.21 9.97 11.53
N GLN A 121 3.73 10.69 12.52
CA GLN A 121 3.81 12.15 12.48
C GLN A 121 5.11 12.58 11.79
N SER A 122 5.01 13.38 10.73
CA SER A 122 6.19 13.91 10.05
C SER A 122 7.06 14.68 11.05
N GLY A 123 8.32 14.27 11.23
CA GLY A 123 9.28 14.94 12.10
C GLY A 123 9.67 14.19 13.38
N LYS A 124 9.10 13.02 13.67
CA LYS A 124 9.73 12.09 14.63
C LYS A 124 10.68 11.17 13.87
N LYS A 125 11.96 11.58 13.86
CA LYS A 125 13.10 10.68 13.66
C LYS A 125 13.36 9.91 14.95
#